data_AF-A0A1U8N379-F1
#
_entry.id   AF-A0A1U8N379-F1
#
_cell.length_a   1.000
_cell.length_b   1.000
_cell.length_c   1.000
_cell.angle_alpha   90.00
_cell.angle_beta   90.00
_cell.angle_gamma   90.00
#
_symmetry.space_group_name_H-M   'P 1'
#
loop_
_entity.id
_entity.type
_entity.pdbx_description
1 polymer ?
#
loop_
_entity_poly.entity_id
_entity_poly.type
_entity_poly.pdbx_seq_one_letter_code
_entity_poly.pdbx_strand_id
1 'polypeptide(L)'
;MAVYSRRAQTMNAELYLRDLETFQVQEYIGHRSGLPPRSYVIDLRNKRCECRIFQTLRYPCAHLHAACARANLNVEQFIDEIYTLQRVLCIWGNEFPVIPDVSIWEVPPLTFEMVPGRSLCRHPKGRPQSTRIRNDIDVRETGESKLCTVCRTSEHNRSTCPHRVYVSG
;
A
#
# COMPACT_ATOMS: atom_id res chain seq x y z
N MET A 1 9.02 15.86 13.19
CA MET A 1 8.56 16.80 14.22
C MET A 1 7.10 17.22 14.06
N ALA A 2 6.74 18.05 13.07
CA ALA A 2 5.43 18.72 13.02
C ALA A 2 4.19 17.82 12.83
N VAL A 3 4.34 16.62 12.29
CA VAL A 3 3.20 15.72 11.99
C VAL A 3 2.65 15.08 13.28
N TYR A 4 3.52 14.57 14.16
CA TYR A 4 3.09 13.99 15.43
C TYR A 4 2.59 15.06 16.41
N SER A 5 3.16 16.27 16.38
CA SER A 5 2.68 17.37 17.22
C SER A 5 1.29 17.86 16.84
N ARG A 6 0.97 18.02 15.55
CA ARG A 6 -0.41 18.37 15.12
C ARG A 6 -1.42 17.30 15.48
N ARG A 7 -1.07 16.02 15.28
CA ARG A 7 -1.96 14.90 15.59
C ARG A 7 -2.19 14.75 17.10
N ALA A 8 -1.21 15.13 17.93
CA ALA A 8 -1.36 15.14 19.39
C ALA A 8 -2.37 16.18 19.88
N GLN A 9 -2.53 17.31 19.19
CA GLN A 9 -3.45 18.39 19.60
C GLN A 9 -4.93 17.97 19.60
N THR A 10 -5.28 16.94 18.83
CA THR A 10 -6.65 16.41 18.78
C THR A 10 -6.91 15.28 19.78
N MET A 11 -5.92 14.95 20.62
CA MET A 11 -6.00 13.85 21.59
C MET A 11 -6.21 14.38 23.00
N ASN A 12 -6.92 13.62 23.82
CA ASN A 12 -7.07 13.88 25.25
C ASN A 12 -6.23 12.88 26.06
N ALA A 13 -5.33 13.35 26.94
CA ALA A 13 -4.31 12.54 27.61
C ALA A 13 -4.46 12.45 29.14
N GLU A 14 -5.32 11.62 29.70
CA GLU A 14 -5.65 11.62 31.13
C GLU A 14 -4.59 10.94 32.01
N LEU A 15 -4.37 11.49 33.21
CA LEU A 15 -3.51 10.84 34.22
C LEU A 15 -4.21 9.56 34.68
N TYR A 16 -3.55 8.42 34.49
CA TYR A 16 -4.10 7.11 34.85
C TYR A 16 -3.58 6.67 36.23
N LEU A 17 -2.25 6.65 36.42
CA LEU A 17 -1.61 6.30 37.69
C LEU A 17 -0.52 7.32 38.02
N ARG A 18 -0.68 8.00 39.16
CA ARG A 18 0.21 9.07 39.61
C ARG A 18 1.61 8.57 39.96
N ASP A 19 1.72 7.34 40.49
CA ASP A 19 2.98 6.78 40.99
C ASP A 19 3.91 6.27 39.88
N LEU A 20 3.40 6.13 38.66
CA LEU A 20 4.10 5.54 37.52
C LEU A 20 4.22 6.48 36.31
N GLU A 21 3.90 7.77 36.46
CA GLU A 21 3.84 8.74 35.35
C GLU A 21 3.10 8.17 34.12
N THR A 22 2.00 7.45 34.38
CA THR A 22 1.27 6.71 33.37
C THR A 22 0.04 7.48 32.94
N PHE A 23 -0.14 7.63 31.63
CA PHE A 23 -1.21 8.39 31.00
C PHE A 23 -2.06 7.48 30.11
N GLN A 24 -3.35 7.75 30.04
CA GLN A 24 -4.27 7.15 29.09
C GLN A 24 -4.64 8.21 28.04
N VAL A 25 -4.26 8.00 26.78
CA VAL A 25 -4.55 8.91 25.68
C VAL A 25 -5.66 8.36 24.82
N GLN A 26 -6.70 9.17 24.60
CA GLN A 26 -7.79 8.88 23.67
C GLN A 26 -7.53 9.50 22.30
N GLU A 27 -7.64 8.68 21.27
CA GLU A 27 -7.50 9.06 19.87
C GLU A 27 -8.75 8.69 19.06
N TYR A 28 -9.30 9.67 18.34
CA TYR A 28 -10.43 9.48 17.43
C TYR A 28 -9.93 9.18 16.01
N ILE A 29 -10.22 7.97 15.50
CA ILE A 29 -9.89 7.60 14.13
C ILE A 29 -10.99 8.12 13.20
N GLY A 30 -10.81 9.34 12.71
CA GLY A 30 -11.74 10.01 11.79
C GLY A 30 -13.04 10.45 12.47
N HIS A 31 -13.31 11.76 12.47
CA HIS A 31 -14.50 12.32 13.13
C HIS A 31 -15.84 11.84 12.54
N ARG A 32 -15.85 11.26 11.34
CA ARG A 32 -17.06 10.78 10.65
C ARG A 32 -17.29 9.26 10.75
N SER A 33 -16.40 8.54 11.40
CA SER A 33 -16.40 7.06 11.37
C SER A 33 -17.49 6.44 12.24
N GLY A 34 -18.06 7.19 13.19
CA GLY A 34 -18.98 6.67 14.22
C GLY A 34 -18.33 5.64 15.17
N LEU A 35 -17.03 5.41 15.04
CA LEU A 35 -16.28 4.47 15.88
C LEU A 35 -15.92 5.12 17.22
N PRO A 36 -15.94 4.34 18.32
CA PRO A 36 -15.48 4.84 19.60
C PRO A 36 -13.98 5.21 19.54
N PRO A 37 -13.54 6.20 20.34
CA PRO A 37 -12.13 6.54 20.44
C PRO A 37 -11.33 5.33 20.93
N ARG A 38 -10.12 5.17 20.40
CA ARG A 38 -9.17 4.20 20.92
C ARG A 38 -8.39 4.82 22.07
N SER A 39 -8.22 4.07 23.15
CA SER A 39 -7.33 4.45 24.25
C SER A 39 -5.99 3.75 24.12
N TYR A 40 -4.92 4.48 24.40
CA TYR A 40 -3.57 3.95 24.51
C TYR A 40 -2.97 4.34 25.85
N VAL A 41 -2.29 3.39 26.49
CA VAL A 41 -1.51 3.65 27.70
C VAL A 41 -0.09 4.07 27.33
N ILE A 42 0.39 5.11 28.02
CA ILE A 42 1.74 5.64 27.91
C ILE A 42 2.36 5.59 29.29
N ASP A 43 3.54 5.01 29.37
CA ASP A 43 4.37 4.96 30.56
C ASP A 43 5.61 5.83 30.27
N LEU A 44 5.62 7.06 30.81
CA LEU A 44 6.71 7.99 30.59
C LEU A 44 7.99 7.52 31.28
N ARG A 45 7.87 6.96 32.49
CA ARG A 45 8.99 6.44 33.27
C ARG A 45 9.77 5.35 32.54
N ASN A 46 9.05 4.39 31.97
CA ASN A 46 9.66 3.28 31.23
C ASN A 46 9.84 3.59 29.73
N LYS A 47 9.49 4.80 29.28
CA LYS A 47 9.53 5.22 27.88
C LYS A 47 8.79 4.24 26.96
N ARG A 48 7.52 3.95 27.26
CA ARG A 48 6.69 3.00 26.48
C ARG A 48 5.35 3.61 26.08
N CYS A 49 4.90 3.25 24.89
CA CYS A 49 3.54 3.49 24.42
C CYS A 49 2.92 2.21 23.84
N GLU A 50 1.65 1.94 24.13
CA GLU A 50 0.95 0.77 23.59
C GLU A 50 0.87 0.75 22.06
N CYS A 51 0.95 1.90 21.39
CA CYS A 51 0.93 1.95 19.92
C CYS A 51 2.17 1.36 19.25
N ARG A 52 3.22 1.03 20.02
CA ARG A 52 4.51 0.45 19.57
C ARG A 52 5.35 1.30 18.62
N ILE A 53 4.80 2.35 18.02
CA ILE A 53 5.53 3.27 17.14
C ILE A 53 6.75 3.85 17.85
N PHE A 54 6.60 4.26 19.11
CA PHE A 54 7.70 4.84 19.88
C PHE A 54 8.85 3.85 20.06
N GLN A 55 8.56 2.60 20.43
CA GLN A 55 9.57 1.58 20.65
C GLN A 55 10.26 1.17 19.35
N THR A 56 9.51 1.06 18.26
CA THR A 56 10.04 0.67 16.95
C THR A 56 10.93 1.77 16.36
N LEU A 57 10.47 3.01 16.38
CA LEU A 57 11.19 4.13 15.80
C LEU A 57 12.18 4.77 16.77
N ARG A 58 12.13 4.42 18.07
CA ARG A 58 12.91 5.10 19.14
C ARG A 58 12.71 6.63 19.11
N TYR A 59 11.53 7.05 18.66
CA TYR A 59 11.15 8.45 18.43
C TYR A 59 9.72 8.71 18.91
N PRO A 60 9.45 9.83 19.61
CA PRO A 60 8.13 10.15 20.16
C PRO A 60 6.98 9.99 19.16
N CYS A 61 5.98 9.19 19.54
CA CYS A 61 4.71 9.10 18.81
C CYS A 61 3.75 10.22 19.22
N ALA A 62 2.65 10.41 18.47
CA ALA A 62 1.65 11.44 18.79
C ALA A 62 1.05 11.27 20.21
N HIS A 63 0.88 10.04 20.69
CA HIS A 63 0.39 9.77 22.04
C HIS A 63 1.38 10.22 23.12
N LEU A 64 2.68 10.00 22.91
CA LEU A 64 3.73 10.48 23.80
C LEU A 64 3.77 12.01 23.83
N HIS A 65 3.64 12.66 22.67
CA HIS A 65 3.51 14.12 22.61
C HIS A 65 2.33 14.65 23.43
N ALA A 66 1.17 13.99 23.36
CA ALA A 66 -0.02 14.38 24.13
C ALA A 66 0.18 14.19 25.65
N ALA A 67 0.79 13.06 26.06
CA ALA A 67 1.12 12.80 27.46
C ALA A 67 2.16 13.81 28.00
N CYS A 68 3.22 14.10 27.25
CA CYS A 68 4.23 15.09 27.64
C CYS A 68 3.63 16.50 27.76
N ALA A 69 2.74 16.90 26.84
CA ALA A 69 2.04 18.18 26.92
C ALA A 69 1.18 18.26 28.20
N ARG A 70 0.50 17.18 28.57
CA ARG A 70 -0.27 17.11 29.82
C ARG A 70 0.63 17.14 31.07
N ALA A 71 1.78 16.47 31.02
CA ALA A 71 2.75 16.43 32.10
C ALA A 71 3.63 17.69 32.22
N ASN A 72 3.50 18.64 31.29
CA ASN A 72 4.40 19.78 31.12
C ASN A 72 5.89 19.39 31.02
N LEU A 73 6.14 18.31 30.26
CA LEU A 73 7.48 17.77 30.03
C LEU A 73 7.95 18.08 28.62
N ASN A 74 9.26 18.38 28.47
CA ASN A 74 9.85 18.50 27.15
C ASN A 74 9.83 17.12 26.46
N VAL A 75 9.23 17.02 25.28
CA VAL A 75 9.17 15.76 24.53
C VAL A 75 10.53 15.31 23.99
N GLU A 76 11.47 16.26 23.79
CA GLU A 76 12.78 15.98 23.21
C GLU A 76 13.64 15.06 24.09
N GLN A 77 13.42 15.04 25.41
CA GLN A 77 14.12 14.11 26.32
C GLN A 77 13.78 12.62 26.08
N PHE A 78 12.74 12.36 25.29
CA PHE A 78 12.32 11.01 24.88
C PHE A 78 12.81 10.63 23.48
N ILE A 79 13.53 11.52 22.77
CA ILE A 79 14.16 11.19 21.49
C ILE A 79 15.44 10.41 21.79
N ASP A 80 15.62 9.27 21.12
CA ASP A 80 16.80 8.44 21.29
C ASP A 80 18.06 9.12 20.74
N GLU A 81 19.18 8.87 21.41
CA GLU A 81 20.48 9.47 21.06
C GLU A 81 20.96 9.12 19.65
N ILE A 82 20.46 8.02 19.05
CA ILE A 82 20.79 7.66 17.66
C ILE A 82 20.45 8.76 16.66
N TYR A 83 19.52 9.64 17.01
CA TYR A 83 19.12 10.80 16.19
C TYR A 83 19.99 12.05 16.40
N THR A 84 20.98 12.00 17.29
CA THR A 84 21.92 13.11 17.47
C THR A 84 22.86 13.23 16.27
N LEU A 85 23.24 14.47 15.94
CA LEU A 85 24.18 14.73 14.84
C LEU A 85 25.48 13.95 15.01
N GLN A 86 26.00 13.87 16.23
CA GLN A 86 27.20 13.12 16.55
C GLN A 86 27.07 11.62 16.19
N ARG A 87 25.99 10.96 16.63
CA ARG A 87 25.75 9.54 16.30
C ARG A 87 25.58 9.34 14.80
N VAL A 88 24.85 10.23 14.13
CA VAL A 88 24.67 10.21 12.67
C VAL A 88 26.04 10.29 11.98
N LEU A 89 26.88 11.28 12.32
CA LEU A 89 28.22 11.41 11.75
C LEU A 89 29.10 10.17 12.01
N CYS A 90 29.02 9.56 13.19
CA CYS A 90 29.73 8.30 13.46
C CYS A 90 29.25 7.14 12.58
N ILE A 91 27.95 7.07 12.27
CA ILE A 91 27.39 6.03 11.39
C ILE A 91 27.85 6.25 9.94
N TRP A 92 27.78 7.49 9.46
CA TRP A 92 28.12 7.85 8.08
C TRP A 92 29.63 8.05 7.83
N GLY A 93 30.42 8.21 8.88
CA GLY A 93 31.88 8.29 8.81
C GLY A 93 32.55 6.94 8.55
N ASN A 94 31.81 5.84 8.60
CA ASN A 94 32.33 4.55 8.18
C ASN A 94 32.51 4.53 6.66
N GLU A 95 33.64 4.00 6.19
CA GLU A 95 33.82 3.74 4.77
C GLU A 95 32.81 2.67 4.34
N PHE A 96 31.88 3.06 3.48
CA PHE A 96 31.04 2.09 2.79
C PHE A 96 31.93 1.36 1.78
N PRO A 97 31.98 0.02 1.79
CA PRO A 97 32.67 -0.71 0.76
C PRO A 97 32.08 -0.30 -0.59
N VAL A 98 32.96 0.04 -1.53
CA VAL A 98 32.54 0.35 -2.89
C VAL A 98 31.81 -0.88 -3.42
N ILE A 99 30.56 -0.70 -3.83
CA ILE A 99 29.84 -1.77 -4.51
C ILE A 99 30.63 -2.06 -5.78
N PRO A 100 31.16 -3.29 -5.95
CA PRO A 100 31.96 -3.64 -7.10
C PRO A 100 31.16 -3.45 -8.40
N ASP A 101 31.83 -3.32 -9.55
CA ASP A 101 31.11 -3.23 -10.82
C ASP A 101 30.24 -4.48 -11.05
N VAL A 102 29.07 -4.31 -11.66
CA VAL A 102 28.14 -5.43 -11.90
C VAL A 102 28.82 -6.54 -12.73
N SER A 103 29.79 -6.20 -13.58
CA SER A 103 30.55 -7.18 -14.37
C SER A 103 31.42 -8.15 -13.54
N ILE A 104 31.78 -7.78 -12.30
CA ILE A 104 32.58 -8.63 -11.41
C ILE A 104 31.75 -9.28 -10.30
N TRP A 105 30.42 -9.13 -10.32
CA TRP A 105 29.56 -9.80 -9.37
C TRP A 105 29.51 -11.29 -9.68
N GLU A 106 29.94 -12.12 -8.73
CA GLU A 106 29.67 -13.54 -8.78
C GLU A 106 28.17 -13.75 -8.59
N VAL A 107 27.44 -13.95 -9.67
CA VAL A 107 26.05 -14.43 -9.63
C VAL A 107 26.15 -15.95 -9.49
N PRO A 108 25.82 -16.53 -8.33
CA PRO A 108 25.78 -17.97 -8.20
C PRO A 108 24.80 -18.52 -9.24
N PRO A 109 25.13 -19.63 -9.93
CA PRO A 109 24.16 -20.31 -10.77
C PRO A 109 22.89 -20.50 -9.96
N LEU A 110 21.73 -20.16 -10.53
CA LEU A 110 20.46 -20.33 -9.85
C LEU A 110 20.30 -21.83 -9.55
N THR A 111 20.58 -22.24 -8.31
CA THR A 111 20.61 -23.66 -7.91
C THR A 111 19.21 -24.26 -7.83
N PHE A 112 18.18 -23.44 -8.02
CA PHE A 112 16.78 -23.84 -8.02
C PHE A 112 15.99 -22.99 -9.02
N GLU A 113 14.99 -23.59 -9.65
CA GLU A 113 14.04 -22.85 -10.47
C GLU A 113 13.03 -22.15 -9.54
N MET A 114 12.97 -20.82 -9.57
CA MET A 114 11.90 -20.08 -8.91
C MET A 114 10.59 -20.28 -9.68
N VAL A 115 9.85 -21.32 -9.33
CA VAL A 115 8.50 -21.56 -9.86
C VAL A 115 7.48 -20.81 -8.98
N PRO A 116 6.78 -19.79 -9.49
CA PRO A 116 5.73 -19.12 -8.72
C PRO A 116 4.67 -20.13 -8.31
N GLY A 117 4.25 -20.10 -7.04
CA GLY A 117 3.14 -20.94 -6.59
C GLY A 117 1.90 -20.65 -7.44
N ARG A 118 1.28 -21.70 -8.00
CA ARG A 118 0.09 -21.55 -8.87
C ARG A 118 -1.05 -20.73 -8.24
N SER A 119 -1.16 -20.75 -6.92
CA SER A 119 -2.14 -19.96 -6.15
C SER A 119 -1.83 -18.47 -6.07
N LEU A 120 -0.59 -18.06 -6.32
CA LEU A 120 -0.12 -16.68 -6.32
C LEU A 120 -0.08 -16.07 -7.73
N CYS A 121 -0.23 -16.91 -8.76
CA CYS A 121 -0.39 -16.45 -10.13
C CYS A 121 -1.70 -15.68 -10.26
N ARG A 122 -1.62 -14.41 -10.68
CA ARG A 122 -2.81 -13.66 -11.04
C ARG A 122 -3.51 -14.37 -12.20
N HIS A 123 -4.84 -14.46 -12.14
CA HIS A 123 -5.61 -14.88 -13.30
C HIS A 123 -5.23 -14.00 -14.51
N PRO A 124 -5.12 -14.59 -15.71
CA PRO A 124 -4.79 -13.84 -16.90
C PRO A 124 -5.73 -12.64 -17.04
N LYS A 125 -5.17 -11.47 -17.34
CA LYS A 125 -5.96 -10.26 -17.58
C LYS A 125 -6.86 -10.49 -18.80
N GLY A 126 -8.16 -10.35 -18.61
CA GLY A 126 -9.13 -10.50 -19.69
C GLY A 126 -10.50 -10.90 -19.18
N ARG A 127 -11.44 -11.07 -20.12
CA ARG A 127 -12.76 -11.58 -19.80
C ARG A 127 -12.62 -13.03 -19.30
N PRO A 128 -13.19 -13.39 -18.15
CA PRO A 128 -13.22 -14.77 -17.70
C PRO A 128 -13.76 -15.67 -18.81
N GLN A 129 -13.18 -16.87 -18.95
CA GLN A 129 -13.76 -17.87 -19.86
C GLN A 129 -15.22 -18.09 -19.45
N SER A 130 -16.12 -17.94 -20.42
CA SER A 130 -17.53 -18.18 -20.21
C SER A 130 -17.73 -19.66 -19.88
N THR A 131 -18.33 -19.94 -18.74
CA THR A 131 -18.78 -21.29 -18.36
C THR A 131 -20.13 -21.66 -19.00
N ARG A 132 -20.73 -20.75 -19.78
CA ARG A 132 -22.01 -20.99 -20.47
C ARG A 132 -21.85 -22.10 -21.50
N ILE A 133 -22.57 -23.20 -21.30
CA ILE A 133 -22.78 -24.27 -22.28
C ILE A 133 -23.78 -23.76 -23.31
N ARG A 134 -23.45 -23.89 -24.60
CA ARG A 134 -24.37 -23.53 -25.70
C ARG A 134 -25.51 -24.53 -25.75
N ASN A 135 -26.74 -24.02 -25.78
CA ASN A 135 -27.96 -24.81 -25.96
C ASN A 135 -28.63 -24.48 -27.30
N ASP A 136 -29.67 -25.22 -27.67
CA ASP A 136 -30.34 -25.09 -28.99
C ASP A 136 -30.90 -23.68 -29.26
N ILE A 137 -31.28 -22.94 -28.22
CA ILE A 137 -31.71 -21.54 -28.33
C ILE A 137 -30.59 -20.56 -28.73
N ASP A 138 -29.32 -20.97 -28.62
CA ASP A 138 -28.14 -20.21 -29.06
C ASP A 138 -27.76 -20.50 -30.51
N VAL A 139 -28.37 -21.52 -31.12
CA VAL A 139 -28.17 -21.89 -32.52
C VAL A 139 -29.06 -20.97 -33.34
N ARG A 140 -28.45 -20.04 -34.09
CA ARG A 140 -29.19 -19.26 -35.08
C ARG A 140 -29.61 -20.20 -36.20
N GLU A 141 -30.91 -20.23 -36.53
CA GLU A 141 -31.40 -20.89 -37.72
C GLU A 141 -30.58 -20.41 -38.93
N THR A 142 -30.14 -21.36 -39.77
CA THR A 142 -29.38 -21.05 -40.98
C THR A 142 -30.35 -20.46 -42.00
N GLY A 143 -30.65 -19.17 -41.84
CA GLY A 143 -31.37 -18.40 -42.85
C GLY A 143 -30.55 -18.29 -44.14
N GLU A 144 -31.21 -17.90 -45.22
CA GLU A 144 -30.65 -17.75 -46.57
C GLU A 144 -29.25 -17.09 -46.56
N SER A 145 -28.35 -17.62 -47.40
CA SER A 145 -26.98 -17.13 -47.54
C SER A 145 -26.98 -15.61 -47.74
N LYS A 146 -26.33 -14.89 -46.82
CA LYS A 146 -26.28 -13.43 -46.86
C LYS A 146 -25.66 -12.95 -48.17
N LEU A 147 -26.43 -12.20 -48.95
CA LEU A 147 -25.96 -11.59 -50.19
C LEU A 147 -25.16 -10.32 -49.89
N CYS A 148 -24.15 -10.05 -50.71
CA CYS A 148 -23.41 -8.80 -50.70
C CYS A 148 -24.39 -7.63 -50.88
N THR A 149 -24.36 -6.65 -49.98
CA THR A 149 -25.30 -5.52 -50.07
C THR A 149 -25.03 -4.59 -51.25
N VAL A 150 -23.90 -4.75 -51.95
CA VAL A 150 -23.50 -3.91 -53.10
C VAL A 150 -23.89 -4.58 -54.42
N CYS A 151 -23.47 -5.83 -54.65
CA CYS A 151 -23.73 -6.55 -55.91
C CYS A 151 -24.72 -7.72 -55.80
N ARG A 152 -25.29 -7.96 -54.61
CA ARG A 152 -26.31 -9.00 -54.33
C ARG A 152 -25.90 -10.44 -54.64
N THR A 153 -24.61 -10.76 -54.66
CA THR A 153 -24.11 -12.15 -54.80
C THR A 153 -23.69 -12.72 -53.44
N SER A 154 -23.78 -14.05 -53.27
CA SER A 154 -23.54 -14.75 -51.99
C SER A 154 -22.08 -15.05 -51.69
N GLU A 155 -21.17 -14.86 -52.65
CA GLU A 155 -19.76 -15.26 -52.50
C GLU A 155 -18.96 -14.38 -51.54
N HIS A 156 -19.37 -13.14 -51.33
CA HIS A 156 -18.59 -12.17 -50.56
C HIS A 156 -19.50 -11.18 -49.81
N ASN A 157 -18.94 -10.45 -48.86
CA ASN A 157 -19.66 -9.43 -48.11
C ASN A 157 -19.30 -8.02 -48.61
N ARG A 158 -20.02 -7.00 -48.15
CA ARG A 158 -19.80 -5.61 -48.58
C ARG A 158 -18.34 -5.17 -48.50
N SER A 159 -17.60 -5.58 -47.46
CA SER A 159 -16.21 -5.16 -47.24
C SER A 159 -15.23 -5.72 -48.28
N THR A 160 -15.50 -6.89 -48.85
CA THR A 160 -14.67 -7.55 -49.85
C THR A 160 -15.25 -7.46 -51.26
N CYS A 161 -16.27 -6.63 -51.47
CA CYS A 161 -16.91 -6.49 -52.77
C CYS A 161 -15.99 -5.78 -53.77
N PRO A 162 -15.73 -6.37 -54.96
CA PRO A 162 -14.93 -5.75 -56.01
C PRO A 162 -15.51 -4.42 -56.51
N HIS A 163 -16.82 -4.25 -56.40
CA HIS A 163 -17.53 -3.02 -56.80
C HIS A 163 -17.67 -2.00 -55.67
N ARG A 164 -16.96 -2.18 -54.56
CA ARG A 164 -16.99 -1.25 -53.43
C ARG A 164 -16.22 0.02 -53.80
N VAL A 165 -16.94 1.09 -54.12
CA VAL A 165 -16.36 2.42 -54.26
C VAL A 165 -15.94 2.92 -52.88
N TYR A 166 -14.64 3.10 -52.67
CA TYR A 166 -14.11 3.80 -51.48
C TYR A 166 -14.37 5.30 -51.65
N VAL A 167 -15.33 5.83 -50.89
CA VAL A 167 -15.42 7.29 -50.70
C VAL A 167 -14.51 7.61 -49.52
N SER A 168 -13.35 8.20 -49.81
CA SER A 168 -12.43 8.72 -48.80
C SER A 168 -13.01 10.02 -48.24
N GLY A 169 -13.53 9.97 -47.02
CA GLY A 169 -13.90 11.14 -46.23
C GLY A 169 -12.93 11.30 -45.07
#